data_AF-A0A0D0EUW8-F1
#
_entry.id   AF-A0A0D0EUW8-F1
#
_cell.length_a   1.000
_cell.length_b   1.000
_cell.length_c   1.000
_cell.angle_alpha   90.00
_cell.angle_beta   90.00
_cell.angle_gamma   90.00
#
_symmetry.space_group_name_H-M   'P 1'
#
loop_
_entity.id
_entity.type
_entity.pdbx_description
1 polymer ?
#
loop_
_entity_poly.entity_id
_entity_poly.type
_entity_poly.pdbx_seq_one_letter_code
_entity_poly.pdbx_strand_id
1 'polypeptide(L)'
;MTIIRKNPLFEIYVENDYLIVHNTDYKKDNGKFEIESIAHVELIRHLSFLNKIIEVTFGLNVPSKSDELRINTENGFKDIVLTNCNIKEVEILIYEINQLLLKSKKPDLL
;
A
#
# COMPACT_ATOMS: atom_id res chain seq x y z
N MET A 1 -16.42 -5.93 12.73
CA MET A 1 -15.97 -4.77 11.94
C MET A 1 -14.69 -4.25 12.57
N THR A 2 -13.54 -4.51 11.96
CA THR A 2 -12.24 -4.13 12.54
C THR A 2 -11.74 -2.92 11.78
N ILE A 3 -11.92 -1.73 12.37
CA ILE A 3 -11.40 -0.47 11.81
C ILE A 3 -10.03 -0.26 12.45
N ILE A 4 -8.96 -0.58 11.72
CA ILE A 4 -7.59 -0.33 12.16
C ILE A 4 -7.27 1.13 11.86
N ARG A 5 -7.42 2.01 12.86
CA ARG A 5 -7.01 3.41 12.75
C ARG A 5 -5.60 3.57 13.31
N LYS A 6 -4.63 3.79 12.43
CA LYS A 6 -3.33 4.35 12.81
C LYS A 6 -3.11 5.60 11.98
N ASN A 7 -3.03 6.73 12.67
CA ASN A 7 -2.57 7.99 12.09
C ASN A 7 -1.12 7.75 11.61
N PRO A 8 -0.90 7.69 10.30
CA PRO A 8 -0.38 8.86 9.59
C PRO A 8 -1.23 9.21 8.35
N LEU A 9 -0.75 10.14 7.52
CA LEU A 9 -1.35 10.76 6.32
C LEU A 9 -1.88 9.80 5.22
N PHE A 10 -1.85 8.49 5.50
CA PHE A 10 -2.24 7.38 4.65
C PHE A 10 -3.11 6.40 5.47
N GLU A 11 -4.36 6.23 5.06
CA GLU A 11 -5.33 5.29 5.63
C GLU A 11 -5.68 4.22 4.59
N ILE A 12 -5.65 2.96 5.00
CA ILE A 12 -6.13 1.83 4.21
C ILE A 12 -6.94 0.90 5.09
N TYR A 13 -8.15 0.58 4.65
CA TYR A 13 -9.10 -0.23 5.41
C TYR A 13 -10.08 -0.95 4.50
N VAL A 14 -10.74 -1.98 5.04
CA VAL A 14 -11.77 -2.73 4.33
C VAL A 14 -13.15 -2.31 4.83
N GLU A 15 -14.05 -1.98 3.91
CA GLU A 15 -15.44 -1.61 4.20
C GLU A 15 -16.37 -2.15 3.10
N ASN A 16 -17.41 -2.90 3.50
CA ASN A 16 -18.44 -3.46 2.61
C ASN A 16 -17.87 -4.20 1.38
N ASP A 17 -16.87 -5.07 1.58
CA ASP A 17 -16.16 -5.82 0.52
C ASP A 17 -15.34 -4.96 -0.45
N TYR A 18 -15.01 -3.73 -0.04
CA TYR A 18 -14.06 -2.88 -0.74
C TYR A 18 -12.83 -2.60 0.12
N LEU A 19 -11.66 -2.58 -0.52
CA LEU A 19 -10.47 -1.96 0.02
C LEU A 19 -10.51 -0.46 -0.31
N ILE A 20 -10.53 0.36 0.73
CA ILE A 20 -10.52 1.82 0.62
C ILE A 20 -9.11 2.31 0.91
N VAL A 21 -8.63 3.19 0.05
CA VAL A 21 -7.34 3.88 0.19
C VAL A 21 -7.60 5.37 0.25
N HIS A 22 -7.08 6.00 1.29
CA HIS A 22 -7.13 7.44 1.48
C HIS A 22 -5.74 7.97 1.82
N ASN A 23 -5.17 8.73 0.91
CA ASN A 23 -3.88 9.39 1.02
C ASN A 23 -4.10 10.90 0.97
N THR A 24 -3.84 11.58 2.09
CA THR A 24 -4.04 13.02 2.22
C THR A 24 -2.98 13.80 1.42
N ASP A 25 -1.77 13.26 1.34
CA ASP A 25 -0.63 13.89 0.65
C ASP A 25 -0.76 13.77 -0.88
N TYR A 26 -1.33 12.67 -1.36
CA TYR A 26 -1.45 12.37 -2.79
C TYR A 26 -2.88 11.97 -3.16
N LYS A 27 -3.75 12.95 -3.42
CA LYS A 27 -5.16 12.70 -3.82
C LYS A 27 -5.34 11.74 -4.99
N LYS A 28 -4.36 11.65 -5.90
CA LYS A 28 -4.36 10.73 -7.05
C LYS A 28 -4.27 9.24 -6.64
N ASP A 29 -3.84 8.98 -5.41
CA ASP A 29 -3.67 7.64 -4.85
C ASP A 29 -4.92 7.15 -4.12
N ASN A 30 -5.88 8.05 -3.86
CA ASN A 30 -7.18 7.69 -3.29
C ASN A 30 -7.92 6.75 -4.23
N GLY A 31 -8.55 5.74 -3.67
CA GLY A 31 -9.24 4.73 -4.46
C GLY A 31 -10.12 3.82 -3.64
N LYS A 32 -11.05 3.18 -4.35
CA LYS A 32 -11.95 2.16 -3.84
C LYS A 32 -11.85 0.96 -4.77
N PHE A 33 -11.49 -0.20 -4.22
CA PHE A 33 -11.20 -1.41 -4.99
C PHE A 33 -12.06 -2.55 -4.47
N GLU A 34 -12.72 -3.28 -5.36
CA GLU A 34 -13.48 -4.48 -4.98
C GLU A 34 -12.51 -5.57 -4.52
N ILE A 35 -12.76 -6.15 -3.34
CA ILE A 35 -11.90 -7.18 -2.76
C ILE A 35 -11.72 -8.36 -3.71
N GLU A 36 -12.78 -8.75 -4.43
CA GLU A 36 -12.74 -9.83 -5.41
C GLU A 36 -11.80 -9.52 -6.58
N SER A 37 -11.75 -8.25 -7.02
CA SER A 37 -10.89 -7.79 -8.12
C SER A 37 -9.41 -7.71 -7.76
N ILE A 38 -9.07 -7.75 -6.46
CA ILE A 38 -7.70 -7.62 -5.98
C ILE A 38 -7.05 -8.99 -5.94
N ALA A 39 -5.98 -9.17 -6.71
CA ALA A 39 -5.17 -10.38 -6.70
C ALA A 39 -4.41 -10.53 -5.37
N HIS A 40 -3.62 -9.50 -5.03
CA HIS A 40 -2.85 -9.37 -3.79
C HIS A 40 -2.34 -7.94 -3.65
N VAL A 41 -1.80 -7.62 -2.48
CA VAL A 41 -1.15 -6.34 -2.17
C VAL A 41 0.30 -6.58 -1.77
N GLU A 42 1.23 -5.72 -2.20
CA GLU A 42 2.65 -5.84 -1.88
C GLU A 42 3.31 -4.50 -1.58
N LEU A 43 4.42 -4.54 -0.83
CA LEU A 43 5.25 -3.38 -0.53
C LEU A 43 6.41 -3.32 -1.53
N ILE A 44 6.44 -2.28 -2.35
CA ILE A 44 7.58 -1.99 -3.22
C ILE A 44 8.55 -1.07 -2.48
N ARG A 45 9.64 -1.68 -2.03
CA ARG A 45 10.76 -0.98 -1.41
C ARG A 45 11.69 -0.48 -2.49
N HIS A 46 11.75 0.83 -2.68
CA HIS A 46 12.74 1.40 -3.57
C HIS A 46 14.13 1.24 -2.88
N LEU A 47 15.08 0.48 -3.45
CA LEU A 47 16.43 0.27 -2.88
C LEU A 47 17.25 1.57 -2.71
N SER A 48 17.38 2.06 -1.48
CA SER A 48 18.03 3.32 -1.09
C SER A 48 19.41 3.58 -1.74
N PHE A 49 20.14 2.53 -2.11
CA PHE A 49 21.48 2.61 -2.68
C PHE A 49 21.59 3.40 -3.99
N LEU A 50 20.70 3.19 -4.97
CA LEU A 50 20.77 3.91 -6.26
C LEU A 50 20.46 5.40 -6.10
N ASN A 51 19.50 5.76 -5.24
CA ASN A 51 19.17 7.16 -5.00
C ASN A 51 20.26 7.86 -4.20
N LYS A 52 20.93 7.16 -3.27
CA LYS A 52 22.10 7.67 -2.57
C LYS A 52 23.27 7.93 -3.52
N ILE A 53 23.44 7.08 -4.54
CA ILE A 53 24.41 7.32 -5.61
C ILE A 53 24.01 8.55 -6.44
N ILE A 54 22.73 8.71 -6.81
CA ILE A 54 22.25 9.86 -7.60
C ILE A 54 22.38 11.18 -6.84
N GLU A 55 22.00 11.21 -5.55
CA GLU A 55 22.14 12.39 -4.68
C GLU A 55 23.60 12.83 -4.57
N VAL A 56 24.52 11.87 -4.32
CA VAL A 56 25.96 12.13 -4.25
C VAL A 56 26.54 12.57 -5.60
N THR A 57 26.08 11.98 -6.70
CA THR A 57 26.66 12.23 -8.04
C THR A 57 26.16 13.52 -8.66
N PHE A 58 24.89 13.88 -8.45
CA PHE A 58 24.24 15.01 -9.12
C PHE A 58 23.94 16.19 -8.20
N GLY A 59 24.21 16.11 -6.89
CA GLY A 59 23.98 17.19 -5.93
C GLY A 59 22.51 17.62 -5.83
N LEU A 60 21.59 16.78 -6.30
CA LEU A 60 20.16 17.03 -6.29
C LEU A 60 19.59 16.59 -4.94
N ASN A 61 18.85 17.49 -4.29
CA ASN A 61 18.08 17.22 -3.09
C ASN A 61 16.82 16.40 -3.49
N VAL A 62 17.04 15.17 -3.95
CA VAL A 62 15.95 14.28 -4.36
C VAL A 62 15.29 13.77 -3.08
N PRO A 63 13.96 13.91 -2.90
CA PRO A 63 13.29 13.43 -1.71
C PRO A 63 13.68 11.98 -1.44
N SER A 64 14.16 11.69 -0.23
CA SER A 64 14.52 10.33 0.16
C SER A 64 13.25 9.47 0.16
N LYS A 65 13.07 8.74 -0.94
CA LYS A 65 12.17 7.59 -1.16
C LYS A 65 10.94 7.51 -0.27
N SER A 66 9.79 7.82 -0.83
CA SER A 66 8.55 7.16 -0.45
C SER A 66 8.60 5.69 -0.86
N ASP A 67 8.37 4.78 0.07
CA ASP A 67 8.02 3.40 -0.28
C ASP A 67 6.68 3.41 -1.00
N GLU A 68 6.37 2.37 -1.78
CA GLU A 68 5.10 2.30 -2.51
C GLU A 68 4.32 1.05 -2.10
N LEU A 69 3.02 1.21 -1.88
CA LEU A 69 2.08 0.12 -1.77
C LEU A 69 1.53 -0.17 -3.15
N ARG A 70 1.72 -1.39 -3.65
CA ARG A 70 1.12 -1.84 -4.91
C ARG A 70 -0.10 -2.71 -4.63
N ILE A 71 -1.24 -2.30 -5.19
CA ILE A 71 -2.45 -3.10 -5.25
C ILE A 71 -2.50 -3.74 -6.63
N ASN A 72 -2.28 -5.06 -6.69
CA ASN A 72 -2.38 -5.82 -7.93
C ASN A 72 -3.85 -6.25 -8.13
N THR A 73 -4.44 -5.85 -9.25
CA THR A 73 -5.78 -6.28 -9.68
C THR A 73 -5.66 -7.21 -10.88
N GLU A 74 -6.75 -7.88 -11.26
CA GLU A 74 -6.74 -8.78 -12.42
C GLU A 74 -6.36 -8.06 -13.74
N ASN A 75 -6.65 -6.76 -13.83
CA ASN A 75 -6.48 -5.96 -15.04
C ASN A 75 -5.28 -4.99 -14.99
N GLY A 76 -4.44 -5.07 -13.96
CA GLY A 76 -3.28 -4.19 -13.82
C GLY A 76 -2.86 -4.00 -12.37
N PHE A 77 -2.29 -2.83 -12.08
CA PHE A 77 -1.86 -2.48 -10.74
C PHE A 77 -2.06 -0.99 -10.46
N LYS A 78 -2.17 -0.65 -9.19
CA LYS A 78 -2.14 0.72 -8.71
C LYS A 78 -1.05 0.86 -7.66
N ASP A 79 -0.14 1.80 -7.89
CA ASP A 79 0.87 2.19 -6.93
C ASP A 79 0.38 3.38 -6.11
N ILE A 80 0.63 3.31 -4.81
CA ILE A 80 0.27 4.33 -3.83
C ILE A 80 1.53 4.71 -3.08
N VAL A 81 1.81 6.01 -3.07
CA VAL A 81 3.01 6.58 -2.45
C VAL A 81 2.84 6.59 -0.93
N LEU A 82 3.76 5.95 -0.20
CA LEU A 82 3.81 5.94 1.26
C LEU A 82 4.78 6.99 1.75
N THR A 83 4.26 8.12 2.23
CA THR A 83 5.03 9.18 2.88
C THR A 83 4.93 9.08 4.38
N ASN A 84 6.06 9.25 5.09
CA ASN A 84 6.11 9.34 6.55
C ASN A 84 5.44 8.16 7.29
N CYS A 85 5.44 6.97 6.70
CA CYS A 85 4.82 5.78 7.28
C CYS A 85 5.84 4.95 8.09
N ASN A 86 5.39 4.31 9.18
CA ASN A 86 6.18 3.28 9.84
C ASN A 86 6.12 1.99 9.02
N ILE A 87 7.21 1.67 8.33
CA ILE A 87 7.25 0.55 7.37
C ILE A 87 6.92 -0.79 8.03
N LYS A 88 7.34 -1.03 9.28
CA LYS A 88 7.00 -2.28 9.97
C LYS A 88 5.50 -2.45 10.17
N GLU A 89 4.79 -1.35 10.41
CA GLU A 89 3.34 -1.36 10.57
C GLU A 89 2.64 -1.56 9.24
N VAL A 90 3.18 -0.96 8.16
CA VAL A 90 2.69 -1.18 6.79
C VAL A 90 2.85 -2.64 6.39
N GLU A 91 3.95 -3.31 6.73
CA GLU A 91 4.14 -4.74 6.44
C GLU A 91 3.11 -5.63 7.13
N ILE A 92 2.82 -5.34 8.41
CA ILE A 92 1.78 -6.06 9.16
C ILE A 92 0.42 -5.85 8.49
N LEU A 93 0.11 -4.62 8.11
CA LEU A 93 -1.15 -4.27 7.45
C LEU A 93 -1.31 -4.97 6.09
N ILE A 94 -0.25 -5.03 5.28
CA ILE A 94 -0.23 -5.77 4.01
C ILE A 94 -0.48 -7.25 4.25
N TYR A 95 0.15 -7.83 5.26
CA TYR A 95 -0.08 -9.22 5.64
C TYR A 95 -1.55 -9.45 6.01
N GLU A 96 -2.14 -8.60 6.85
CA GLU A 96 -3.55 -8.68 7.25
C GLU A 96 -4.50 -8.55 6.06
N ILE A 97 -4.27 -7.59 5.15
CA ILE A 97 -5.07 -7.42 3.94
C ILE A 97 -4.99 -8.68 3.08
N ASN A 98 -3.80 -9.21 2.83
CA ASN A 98 -3.65 -10.44 2.04
C ASN A 98 -4.34 -11.64 2.69
N GLN A 99 -4.32 -11.76 4.03
CA GLN A 99 -5.09 -12.79 4.73
C GLN A 99 -6.60 -12.61 4.52
N LEU A 100 -7.11 -11.37 4.52
CA LEU A 100 -8.52 -11.10 4.22
C LEU A 100 -8.88 -11.45 2.77
N LEU A 101 -8.05 -11.07 1.81
CA LEU A 101 -8.21 -11.41 0.39
C LEU A 101 -8.22 -12.93 0.16
N LEU A 102 -7.40 -13.68 0.90
CA LEU A 102 -7.38 -15.14 0.80
C LEU A 102 -8.66 -15.77 1.34
N LYS A 103 -9.20 -15.25 2.44
CA LYS A 103 -10.46 -15.73 3.04
C LYS A 103 -11.67 -15.43 2.16
N SER A 104 -11.74 -14.24 1.56
CA SER A 104 -12.84 -13.89 0.66
C SER A 104 -12.87 -14.79 -0.59
N LYS A 105 -11.71 -15.21 -1.10
CA LYS A 105 -11.60 -16.10 -2.27
C LYS A 105 -11.79 -17.58 -1.95
N LYS A 106 -11.70 -17.99 -0.68
CA LYS A 106 -11.88 -19.38 -0.24
C LYS A 106 -12.83 -19.42 0.98
N PRO A 107 -14.13 -19.12 0.79
CA PRO A 107 -15.09 -19.15 1.87
C PRO A 107 -15.30 -20.55 2.49
N ASP A 108 -15.00 -21.62 1.73
CA ASP A 108 -15.42 -23.01 2.05
C ASP A 108 -14.35 -23.91 2.72
N LEU A 109 -13.31 -23.36 3.36
CA LEU A 109 -12.28 -24.17 4.07
C LEU A 109 -12.31 -24.04 5.61
N LEU A 110 -13.49 -23.77 6.19
CA LEU A 110 -13.74 -23.84 7.63
C LEU A 110 -14.87 -24.81 7.95
#